data_AF-A0A8C8RAK3-F1
#
_entry.id   AF-A0A8C8RAK3-F1
#
_cell.length_a   1.000
_cell.length_b   1.000
_cell.length_c   1.000
_cell.angle_alpha   90.00
_cell.angle_beta   90.00
_cell.angle_gamma   90.00
#
_symmetry.space_group_name_H-M   'P 1'
#
loop_
_entity.id
_entity.type
_entity.pdbx_description
1 polymer ?
#
loop_
_entity_poly.entity_id
_entity_poly.type
_entity_poly.pdbx_seq_one_letter_code
_entity_poly.pdbx_strand_id
1 'polypeptide(L)'
;MVVTGSLSFKNMACSSELIHQGFHHMNITDIDYWDYILPEPNLNEVVFEERACQSLVKMLENCLSKSKQTKLHCSKLLIPEKLTKRIAQDVLRLSSTEPCGLKGCVIHVNVEVGNVCKKLDKIICDSSVVPTFELTLVFKQECCSWPSFRDFFFTQACFASGSKRTLILSPGFRLIKKKLYSLIGTVIEEC
;
A
#
# COMPACT_ATOMS: atom_id res chain seq x y z
N MET A 1 -31.83 1.88 28.55
CA MET A 1 -31.69 2.88 29.62
C MET A 1 -30.32 3.51 29.43
N VAL A 2 -30.27 4.78 29.00
CA VAL A 2 -29.03 5.55 28.79
C VAL A 2 -28.67 6.23 30.10
N VAL A 3 -27.41 6.17 30.51
CA VAL A 3 -26.90 6.92 31.67
C VAL A 3 -25.67 7.69 31.24
N THR A 4 -25.82 9.01 31.18
CA THR A 4 -24.73 9.99 31.08
C THR A 4 -24.40 10.46 32.50
N GLY A 5 -23.12 10.43 32.87
CA GLY A 5 -22.62 10.93 34.15
C GLY A 5 -21.72 12.14 33.92
N SER A 6 -22.17 13.32 34.34
CA SER A 6 -21.36 14.53 34.51
C SER A 6 -20.98 14.66 35.99
N LEU A 7 -19.74 15.01 36.30
CA LEU A 7 -19.38 15.51 37.64
C LEU A 7 -18.37 16.65 37.56
N SER A 8 -18.70 17.67 38.35
CA SER A 8 -18.20 19.03 38.37
C SER A 8 -17.05 19.22 39.38
N PHE A 9 -16.36 20.33 39.15
CA PHE A 9 -15.21 20.97 39.79
C PHE A 9 -15.07 20.88 41.32
N LYS A 10 -13.80 20.86 41.76
CA LYS A 10 -13.38 21.32 43.09
C LYS A 10 -12.25 22.34 42.96
N ASN A 11 -12.54 23.57 43.38
CA ASN A 11 -11.59 24.62 43.72
C ASN A 11 -10.80 24.24 44.99
N MET A 12 -9.54 24.65 45.07
CA MET A 12 -8.80 24.76 46.33
C MET A 12 -7.92 26.02 46.28
N ALA A 13 -8.05 26.87 47.29
CA ALA A 13 -7.42 28.19 47.44
C ALA A 13 -6.03 28.10 48.11
N CYS A 14 -5.16 29.12 47.91
CA CYS A 14 -4.76 30.11 48.94
C CYS A 14 -3.39 30.80 48.71
N SER A 15 -3.38 32.14 48.86
CA SER A 15 -2.32 33.10 49.31
C SER A 15 -0.99 33.21 48.51
N SER A 16 -0.35 34.37 48.30
CA SER A 16 -0.28 35.61 49.10
C SER A 16 -0.05 36.90 48.25
N GLU A 17 -0.26 38.01 48.93
CA GLU A 17 -0.27 39.44 48.55
C GLU A 17 1.05 40.14 48.14
N LEU A 18 0.87 41.24 47.37
CA LEU A 18 1.54 42.59 47.41
C LEU A 18 3.06 42.68 47.07
N ILE A 19 3.64 43.63 46.32
CA ILE A 19 3.31 44.98 45.81
C ILE A 19 4.26 45.32 44.64
N HIS A 20 3.73 46.07 43.65
CA HIS A 20 4.37 47.00 42.70
C HIS A 20 5.87 46.86 42.33
N GLN A 21 6.15 46.72 41.03
CA GLN A 21 6.90 47.72 40.24
C GLN A 21 7.08 47.26 38.78
N GLY A 22 6.86 48.16 37.82
CA GLY A 22 7.32 48.01 36.44
C GLY A 22 6.24 47.73 35.41
N PHE A 23 5.52 48.76 34.98
CA PHE A 23 4.79 48.74 33.71
C PHE A 23 5.79 48.65 32.56
N HIS A 24 6.09 47.44 32.08
CA HIS A 24 6.49 47.25 30.69
C HIS A 24 5.25 46.88 29.88
N HIS A 25 4.79 47.88 29.13
CA HIS A 25 3.82 47.77 28.06
C HIS A 25 4.25 46.67 27.09
N MET A 26 3.57 45.52 27.09
CA MET A 26 3.61 44.54 26.01
C MET A 26 2.15 44.20 25.68
N ASN A 27 1.69 44.79 24.59
CA ASN A 27 0.36 44.61 24.05
C ASN A 27 0.29 43.19 23.46
N ILE A 28 -0.25 42.22 24.20
CA ILE A 28 -0.52 40.86 23.71
C ILE A 28 -1.79 40.91 22.88
N THR A 29 -1.67 41.37 21.64
CA THR A 29 -2.75 41.25 20.63
C THR A 29 -2.26 40.71 19.28
N ASP A 30 -1.02 40.25 19.17
CA ASP A 30 -0.49 39.61 17.95
C ASP A 30 0.01 38.19 18.25
N ILE A 31 -0.87 37.36 18.83
CA ILE A 31 -0.64 35.91 18.85
C ILE A 31 -1.40 35.31 17.66
N ASP A 32 -0.61 35.10 16.62
CA ASP A 32 -0.82 34.40 15.35
C ASP A 32 -2.03 33.45 15.33
N TYR A 33 -3.20 34.01 14.99
CA TYR A 33 -4.45 33.29 14.73
C TYR A 33 -4.42 32.50 13.40
N TRP A 34 -3.33 32.59 12.63
CA TRP A 34 -3.21 32.01 11.28
C TRP A 34 -2.64 30.58 11.23
N ASP A 35 -2.23 30.00 12.36
CA ASP A 35 -1.53 28.69 12.40
C ASP A 35 -2.45 27.45 12.43
N TYR A 36 -3.77 27.63 12.31
CA TYR A 36 -4.75 26.51 12.36
C TYR A 36 -5.48 26.24 11.04
N ILE A 37 -5.01 26.76 9.90
CA ILE A 37 -5.48 26.25 8.61
C ILE A 37 -4.83 24.89 8.36
N LEU A 38 -5.36 23.88 9.04
CA LEU A 38 -5.21 22.48 8.62
C LEU A 38 -5.76 22.42 7.19
N PRO A 39 -4.96 22.06 6.17
CA PRO A 39 -5.48 21.91 4.82
C PRO A 39 -6.66 20.94 4.89
N GLU A 40 -7.88 21.39 4.58
CA GLU A 40 -9.00 20.48 4.49
C GLU A 40 -8.59 19.35 3.56
N PRO A 41 -8.66 18.07 3.97
CA PRO A 41 -8.29 16.97 3.10
C PRO A 41 -9.18 17.08 1.87
N ASN A 42 -8.55 17.27 0.71
CA ASN A 42 -9.27 17.52 -0.54
C ASN A 42 -10.09 16.25 -0.84
N LEU A 43 -11.36 16.21 -0.45
CA LEU A 43 -12.21 15.01 -0.52
C LEU A 43 -12.23 14.40 -1.92
N ASN A 44 -12.12 15.25 -2.94
CA ASN A 44 -12.04 14.83 -4.34
C ASN A 44 -10.77 14.04 -4.66
N GLU A 45 -9.63 14.41 -4.06
CA GLU A 45 -8.35 13.73 -4.23
C GLU A 45 -8.37 12.34 -3.57
N VAL A 46 -8.92 12.25 -2.35
CA VAL A 46 -9.09 10.98 -1.63
C VAL A 46 -10.00 10.02 -2.40
N VAL A 47 -11.12 10.51 -2.93
CA VAL A 47 -12.06 9.69 -3.74
C VAL A 47 -11.44 9.28 -5.08
N PHE A 48 -10.63 10.13 -5.69
CA PHE A 48 -9.93 9.79 -6.93
C PHE A 48 -8.87 8.70 -6.70
N GLU A 49 -8.07 8.83 -5.64
CA GLU A 49 -7.05 7.86 -5.26
C GLU A 49 -7.68 6.50 -4.92
N GLU A 50 -8.81 6.49 -4.21
CA GLU A 50 -9.51 5.24 -3.88
C GLU A 50 -10.01 4.53 -5.14
N ARG A 51 -10.58 5.26 -6.12
CA ARG A 51 -11.01 4.67 -7.40
C ARG A 51 -9.84 4.11 -8.19
N ALA A 52 -8.71 4.82 -8.23
CA ALA A 52 -7.50 4.35 -8.90
C ALA A 52 -6.96 3.07 -8.23
N CYS A 53 -6.96 3.03 -6.90
CA CYS A 53 -6.56 1.86 -6.12
C CYS A 53 -7.43 0.64 -6.43
N GLN A 54 -8.76 0.80 -6.40
CA GLN A 54 -9.70 -0.27 -6.74
C GLN A 54 -9.53 -0.78 -8.18
N SER A 55 -9.25 0.13 -9.13
CA SER A 55 -8.97 -0.24 -10.51
C SER A 55 -7.70 -1.10 -10.62
N LEU A 56 -6.61 -0.70 -9.97
CA LEU A 56 -5.36 -1.44 -9.96
C LEU A 56 -5.51 -2.83 -9.32
N VAL A 57 -6.26 -2.94 -8.22
CA VAL A 57 -6.57 -4.23 -7.60
C VAL A 57 -7.23 -5.17 -8.62
N LYS A 58 -8.26 -4.70 -9.33
CA LYS A 58 -8.93 -5.48 -10.38
C LYS A 58 -7.99 -5.88 -11.51
N MET A 59 -7.11 -4.97 -11.96
CA MET A 59 -6.13 -5.28 -13.00
C MET A 59 -5.14 -6.37 -12.57
N LEU A 60 -4.66 -6.31 -11.32
CA LEU A 60 -3.76 -7.31 -10.73
C LEU A 60 -4.46 -8.67 -10.60
N GLU A 61 -5.68 -8.71 -10.09
CA GLU A 61 -6.47 -9.94 -9.96
C GLU A 61 -6.76 -10.58 -11.31
N ASN A 62 -7.09 -9.76 -12.32
CA ASN A 62 -7.29 -10.23 -13.69
C ASN A 62 -5.99 -10.78 -14.30
N CYS A 63 -4.86 -10.10 -14.11
CA CYS A 63 -3.54 -10.54 -14.55
C CYS A 63 -3.18 -11.91 -13.94
N LEU A 64 -3.34 -12.05 -12.63
CA LEU A 64 -3.08 -13.30 -11.90
C LEU A 64 -4.02 -14.43 -12.36
N SER A 65 -5.30 -14.12 -12.57
CA SER A 65 -6.32 -15.08 -13.02
C SER A 65 -6.04 -15.61 -14.43
N LYS A 66 -5.64 -14.74 -15.36
CA LYS A 66 -5.22 -15.13 -16.73
C LYS A 66 -3.94 -15.95 -16.73
N SER A 67 -2.99 -15.58 -15.88
CA SER A 67 -1.66 -16.22 -15.80
C SER A 67 -1.69 -17.60 -15.13
N LYS A 68 -2.75 -17.88 -14.36
CA LYS A 68 -2.99 -19.12 -13.62
C LYS A 68 -2.80 -20.37 -14.49
N GLN A 69 -3.45 -20.42 -15.65
CA GLN A 69 -3.41 -21.59 -16.54
C GLN A 69 -2.24 -21.53 -17.53
N THR A 70 -1.89 -20.32 -18.00
CA THR A 70 -0.95 -20.12 -19.11
C THR A 70 0.52 -20.13 -18.70
N LYS A 71 0.88 -19.52 -17.56
CA LYS A 71 2.27 -19.33 -17.11
C LYS A 71 2.58 -20.08 -15.82
N LEU A 72 1.61 -20.12 -14.91
CA LEU A 72 1.76 -20.75 -13.60
C LEU A 72 1.42 -22.24 -13.60
N HIS A 73 0.63 -22.70 -14.58
CA HIS A 73 0.13 -24.07 -14.70
C HIS A 73 -0.44 -24.59 -13.37
N CYS A 74 -1.25 -23.77 -12.70
CA CYS A 74 -1.89 -24.12 -11.44
C CYS A 74 -3.42 -24.16 -11.57
N SER A 75 -4.06 -25.08 -10.85
CA SER A 75 -5.51 -25.24 -10.83
C SER A 75 -6.18 -24.31 -9.82
N LYS A 76 -5.45 -23.86 -8.80
CA LYS A 76 -5.93 -22.91 -7.78
C LYS A 76 -4.82 -21.94 -7.41
N LEU A 77 -5.16 -20.66 -7.28
CA LEU A 77 -4.26 -19.59 -6.83
C LEU A 77 -4.89 -18.97 -5.59
N LEU A 78 -4.15 -18.95 -4.47
CA LEU A 78 -4.57 -18.33 -3.22
C LEU A 78 -3.78 -17.03 -3.03
N ILE A 79 -4.52 -15.94 -2.84
CA ILE A 79 -3.97 -14.59 -2.67
C ILE A 79 -4.40 -14.10 -1.27
N PRO A 80 -3.47 -13.61 -0.43
CA PRO A 80 -3.82 -12.99 0.84
C PRO A 80 -4.73 -11.77 0.64
N GLU A 81 -5.79 -11.66 1.45
CA GLU A 81 -6.90 -10.69 1.29
C GLU A 81 -6.41 -9.23 1.11
N LYS A 82 -5.38 -8.83 1.86
CA LYS A 82 -4.87 -7.46 1.84
C LYS A 82 -3.67 -7.25 0.91
N LEU A 83 -3.20 -8.30 0.22
CA LEU A 83 -1.97 -8.22 -0.58
C LEU A 83 -2.14 -7.30 -1.78
N THR A 84 -3.16 -7.53 -2.60
CA THR A 84 -3.43 -6.73 -3.82
C THR A 84 -3.70 -5.27 -3.48
N LYS A 85 -4.44 -5.02 -2.40
CA LYS A 85 -4.71 -3.64 -1.91
C LYS A 85 -3.44 -2.92 -1.48
N ARG A 86 -2.56 -3.57 -0.70
CA ARG A 86 -1.27 -2.98 -0.29
C ARG A 86 -0.38 -2.67 -1.50
N ILE A 87 -0.28 -3.61 -2.43
CA ILE A 87 0.48 -3.40 -3.67
C ILE A 87 -0.08 -2.21 -4.46
N ALA A 88 -1.40 -2.10 -4.60
CA ALA A 88 -2.01 -0.99 -5.31
C ALA A 88 -1.70 0.37 -4.65
N GLN A 89 -1.73 0.43 -3.31
CA GLN A 89 -1.35 1.63 -2.56
C GLN A 89 0.12 2.00 -2.77
N ASP A 90 1.04 1.02 -2.70
CA ASP A 90 2.46 1.27 -2.93
C ASP A 90 2.74 1.67 -4.38
N VAL A 91 2.06 1.07 -5.36
CA VAL A 91 2.15 1.48 -6.76
C VAL A 91 1.70 2.94 -6.93
N LEU A 92 0.60 3.35 -6.32
CA LEU A 92 0.12 4.74 -6.39
C LEU A 92 1.13 5.70 -5.75
N ARG A 93 1.65 5.36 -4.57
CA ARG A 93 2.67 6.12 -3.84
C ARG A 93 3.96 6.28 -4.65
N LEU A 94 4.45 5.21 -5.27
CA LEU A 94 5.64 5.27 -6.13
C LEU A 94 5.40 6.12 -7.38
N SER A 95 4.19 6.03 -7.93
CA SER A 95 3.81 6.71 -9.15
C SER A 95 3.60 8.21 -8.96
N SER A 96 3.14 8.66 -7.78
CA SER A 96 2.89 10.10 -7.53
C SER A 96 4.14 10.97 -7.63
N THR A 97 5.32 10.36 -7.44
CA THR A 97 6.62 11.03 -7.57
C THR A 97 7.14 11.13 -9.01
N GLU A 98 6.43 10.55 -9.98
CA GLU A 98 6.86 10.44 -11.37
C GLU A 98 5.99 11.29 -12.32
N PRO A 99 6.55 11.74 -13.45
CA PRO A 99 5.78 12.47 -14.45
C PRO A 99 4.64 11.60 -15.00
N CYS A 100 3.48 12.24 -15.19
CA CYS A 100 2.22 11.60 -15.59
C CYS A 100 1.63 10.61 -14.56
N GLY A 101 2.22 10.51 -13.37
CA GLY A 101 1.70 9.69 -12.28
C GLY A 101 1.50 8.23 -12.70
N LEU A 102 0.39 7.64 -12.24
CA LEU A 102 0.02 6.26 -12.61
C LEU A 102 -0.14 6.06 -14.13
N LYS A 103 -0.53 7.10 -14.89
CA LYS A 103 -0.77 6.97 -16.34
C LYS A 103 0.52 6.70 -17.11
N GLY A 104 1.64 7.23 -16.63
CA GLY A 104 2.98 6.96 -17.19
C GLY A 104 3.57 5.61 -16.75
N CYS A 105 2.82 4.81 -15.99
CA CYS A 105 3.33 3.58 -15.40
C CYS A 105 3.08 2.36 -16.28
N VAL A 106 4.10 1.51 -16.33
CA VAL A 106 4.01 0.14 -16.81
C VAL A 106 4.40 -0.80 -15.68
N ILE A 107 3.55 -1.78 -15.37
CA ILE A 107 3.80 -2.74 -14.30
C ILE A 107 4.15 -4.10 -14.91
N HIS A 108 5.37 -4.58 -14.67
CA HIS A 108 5.80 -5.92 -14.98
C HIS A 108 5.51 -6.85 -13.79
N VAL A 109 4.68 -7.85 -14.02
CA VAL A 109 4.24 -8.77 -12.97
C VAL A 109 4.99 -10.09 -13.08
N ASN A 110 5.68 -10.46 -12.00
CA ASN A 110 6.46 -11.69 -11.88
C ASN A 110 6.07 -12.47 -10.61
N VAL A 111 6.31 -13.78 -10.61
CA VAL A 111 6.17 -14.64 -9.43
C VAL A 111 7.45 -15.43 -9.22
N GLU A 112 7.99 -15.36 -8.01
CA GLU A 112 9.13 -16.14 -7.54
C GLU A 112 8.63 -17.45 -6.91
N VAL A 113 8.99 -18.57 -7.54
CA VAL A 113 8.65 -19.94 -7.12
C VAL A 113 9.94 -20.67 -6.78
N GLY A 114 10.26 -20.79 -5.50
CA GLY A 114 11.58 -21.26 -5.06
C GLY A 114 12.66 -20.30 -5.59
N ASN A 115 13.64 -20.84 -6.33
CA ASN A 115 14.74 -20.04 -6.91
C ASN A 115 14.46 -19.56 -8.34
N VAL A 116 13.23 -19.75 -8.85
CA VAL A 116 12.88 -19.41 -10.23
C VAL A 116 11.92 -18.23 -10.27
N CYS A 117 12.32 -17.16 -10.96
CA CYS A 117 11.45 -16.01 -11.24
C CYS A 117 10.71 -16.23 -12.57
N LYS A 118 9.38 -16.30 -12.53
CA LYS A 118 8.51 -16.45 -13.69
C LYS A 118 7.84 -15.13 -14.04
N LYS A 119 8.00 -14.69 -15.30
CA LYS A 119 7.29 -13.53 -15.83
C LYS A 119 5.84 -13.90 -16.18
N LEU A 120 4.88 -13.22 -15.57
CA LEU A 120 3.46 -13.45 -15.79
C LEU A 120 2.95 -12.64 -16.97
N ASP A 121 2.88 -11.32 -16.78
CA ASP A 121 2.30 -10.41 -17.74
C ASP A 121 2.80 -8.98 -17.52
N LYS A 122 2.40 -8.08 -18.42
CA LYS A 122 2.63 -6.64 -18.35
C LYS A 122 1.29 -5.93 -18.28
N ILE A 123 1.13 -5.09 -17.26
CA ILE A 123 -0.04 -4.21 -17.12
C ILE A 123 0.38 -2.82 -17.61
N ILE A 124 -0.35 -2.30 -18.60
CA ILE A 124 -0.20 -0.92 -19.07
C ILE A 124 -1.32 -0.11 -18.40
N CYS A 125 -0.96 0.88 -17.58
CA CYS A 125 -1.94 1.64 -16.80
C CYS A 125 -2.78 2.58 -17.67
N ASP A 126 -2.19 3.19 -18.69
CA ASP A 126 -2.88 4.03 -19.67
C ASP A 126 -2.22 3.85 -21.05
N SER A 127 -3.00 3.54 -22.08
CA SER A 127 -2.49 3.36 -23.45
C SER A 127 -2.38 4.67 -24.24
N SER A 128 -2.94 5.77 -23.72
CA SER A 128 -2.87 7.09 -24.34
C SER A 128 -1.57 7.84 -24.05
N VAL A 129 -0.82 7.40 -23.04
CA VAL A 129 0.42 8.04 -22.57
C VAL A 129 1.60 7.12 -22.84
N VAL A 130 2.72 7.69 -23.29
CA VAL A 130 3.98 6.95 -23.41
C VAL A 130 4.53 6.68 -22.00
N PRO A 131 4.85 5.43 -21.64
CA PRO A 131 5.37 5.11 -20.31
C PRO A 131 6.65 5.87 -20.00
N THR A 132 6.72 6.47 -18.81
CA THR A 132 7.87 7.26 -18.33
C THR A 132 8.73 6.48 -17.34
N PHE A 133 8.13 5.50 -16.65
CA PHE A 133 8.81 4.59 -15.73
C PHE A 133 8.14 3.21 -15.73
N GLU A 134 8.90 2.22 -15.25
CA GLU A 134 8.46 0.84 -15.08
C GLU A 134 8.48 0.47 -13.60
N LEU A 135 7.47 -0.29 -13.17
CA LEU A 135 7.43 -0.95 -11.87
C LEU A 135 7.54 -2.46 -12.09
N THR A 136 8.53 -3.10 -11.48
CA THR A 136 8.63 -4.55 -11.46
C THR A 136 8.08 -5.08 -10.15
N LEU A 137 6.91 -5.71 -10.22
CA LEU A 137 6.25 -6.36 -9.10
C LEU A 137 6.63 -7.85 -9.09
N VAL A 138 7.21 -8.31 -7.99
CA VAL A 138 7.57 -9.71 -7.77
C VAL A 138 6.78 -10.26 -6.59
N PHE A 139 5.83 -11.15 -6.87
CA PHE A 139 5.15 -11.93 -5.86
C PHE A 139 6.03 -13.08 -5.39
N LYS A 140 6.06 -13.36 -4.08
CA LYS A 140 6.77 -14.52 -3.53
C LYS A 140 5.78 -15.67 -3.31
N GLN A 141 6.14 -16.90 -3.66
CA GLN A 141 5.36 -18.08 -3.28
C GLN A 141 5.63 -18.45 -1.82
N GLU A 142 4.60 -18.80 -1.07
CA GLU A 142 4.75 -19.42 0.25
C GLU A 142 5.26 -20.86 0.08
N CYS A 143 6.50 -21.12 0.49
CA CYS A 143 7.02 -22.49 0.62
C CYS A 143 6.68 -23.00 2.03
N CYS A 144 5.61 -23.77 2.13
CA CYS A 144 5.20 -24.44 3.36
C CYS A 144 6.35 -25.31 3.90
N SER A 145 7.07 -24.82 4.90
CA SER A 145 8.15 -25.53 5.62
C SER A 145 7.78 -25.85 7.07
N TRP A 146 6.47 -25.92 7.38
CA TRP A 146 5.96 -26.25 8.72
C TRP A 146 4.99 -27.43 8.64
N PRO A 147 5.38 -28.65 9.05
CA PRO A 147 4.60 -29.87 8.87
C PRO A 147 3.54 -30.13 9.96
N SER A 148 3.09 -29.12 10.73
CA SER A 148 2.40 -29.42 12.01
C SER A 148 0.90 -29.17 12.07
N PHE A 149 0.27 -28.30 11.25
CA PHE A 149 -1.18 -28.03 11.41
C PHE A 149 -1.95 -27.77 10.11
N ARG A 150 -1.28 -27.58 8.98
CA ARG A 150 -1.91 -27.41 7.66
C ARG A 150 -2.09 -28.70 6.88
N ASP A 151 -1.50 -29.80 7.38
CA ASP A 151 -1.44 -31.05 6.65
C ASP A 151 -2.78 -31.78 6.53
N PHE A 152 -3.83 -31.33 7.23
CA PHE A 152 -5.17 -31.89 7.02
C PHE A 152 -5.96 -31.22 5.87
N PHE A 153 -5.61 -30.00 5.47
CA PHE A 153 -6.30 -29.29 4.38
C PHE A 153 -5.44 -29.09 3.12
N PHE A 154 -4.12 -29.20 3.22
CA PHE A 154 -3.18 -28.79 2.16
C PHE A 154 -2.20 -29.88 1.68
N THR A 155 -2.15 -31.06 2.30
CA THR A 155 -1.23 -32.15 1.92
C THR A 155 -1.41 -32.67 0.49
N GLN A 156 -2.60 -32.54 -0.09
CA GLN A 156 -2.85 -32.94 -1.48
C GLN A 156 -2.26 -31.96 -2.52
N ALA A 157 -1.74 -30.80 -2.11
CA ALA A 157 -1.45 -29.69 -3.03
C ALA A 157 0.01 -29.58 -3.49
N CYS A 158 0.97 -30.16 -2.77
CA CYS A 158 2.37 -29.78 -2.97
C CYS A 158 3.23 -30.78 -3.77
N PHE A 159 2.94 -32.08 -3.82
CA PHE A 159 3.88 -33.05 -4.45
C PHE A 159 3.28 -34.26 -5.21
N ALA A 160 1.97 -34.30 -5.51
CA ALA A 160 1.42 -35.40 -6.30
C ALA A 160 1.53 -35.13 -7.82
N SER A 161 2.43 -35.86 -8.48
CA SER A 161 2.64 -35.96 -9.93
C SER A 161 1.39 -36.46 -10.66
N GLY A 162 0.35 -35.63 -10.73
CA GLY A 162 -0.92 -35.91 -11.41
C GLY A 162 -2.15 -35.15 -10.89
N SER A 163 -2.05 -34.43 -9.75
CA SER A 163 -3.20 -33.77 -9.11
C SER A 163 -3.03 -32.24 -9.06
N LYS A 164 -4.06 -31.53 -9.54
CA LYS A 164 -4.35 -30.08 -9.48
C LYS A 164 -3.41 -29.25 -8.56
N ARG A 165 -2.35 -28.67 -9.13
CA ARG A 165 -1.36 -27.82 -8.43
C ARG A 165 -2.03 -26.57 -7.84
N THR A 166 -1.92 -26.36 -6.53
CA THR A 166 -2.36 -25.12 -5.86
C THR A 166 -1.16 -24.24 -5.56
N LEU A 167 -1.22 -22.96 -5.94
CA LEU A 167 -0.17 -21.97 -5.67
C LEU A 167 -0.66 -20.99 -4.62
N ILE A 168 0.12 -20.79 -3.55
CA ILE A 168 -0.19 -19.85 -2.47
C ILE A 168 0.84 -18.71 -2.52
N LEU A 169 0.36 -17.47 -2.62
CA LEU A 169 1.22 -16.30 -2.56
C LEU A 169 1.50 -15.90 -1.12
N SER A 170 2.76 -15.61 -0.84
CA SER A 170 3.20 -15.00 0.41
C SER A 170 2.62 -13.58 0.52
N PRO A 171 2.33 -13.11 1.75
CA PRO A 171 1.98 -11.70 1.97
C PRO A 171 3.13 -10.73 1.69
N GLY A 172 4.37 -11.21 1.52
CA GLY A 172 5.51 -10.42 1.10
C GLY A 172 5.62 -10.33 -0.43
N PHE A 173 5.93 -9.14 -0.94
CA PHE A 173 6.20 -8.88 -2.34
C PHE A 173 7.46 -8.02 -2.45
N ARG A 174 7.94 -7.80 -3.66
CA ARG A 174 8.98 -6.81 -3.95
C ARG A 174 8.46 -5.92 -5.06
N LEU A 175 8.67 -4.62 -4.94
CA LEU A 175 8.31 -3.64 -5.95
C LEU A 175 9.58 -2.87 -6.30
N ILE A 176 9.89 -2.71 -7.58
CA ILE A 176 11.15 -2.10 -8.02
C ILE A 176 10.83 -1.04 -9.06
N LYS A 177 11.21 0.21 -8.81
CA LYS A 177 10.97 1.33 -9.72
C LYS A 177 12.16 1.58 -10.63
N LYS A 178 11.92 1.66 -11.93
CA LYS A 178 12.93 1.98 -12.94
C LYS A 178 12.46 3.15 -13.80
N LYS A 179 13.16 4.27 -13.73
CA LYS A 179 12.93 5.41 -14.63
C LYS A 179 13.44 5.07 -16.02
N LEU A 180 12.66 5.33 -17.07
CA LEU A 180 13.05 4.99 -18.44
C LEU A 180 13.96 6.04 -19.08
N TYR A 181 13.84 7.29 -18.64
CA TYR A 181 14.50 8.45 -19.26
C TYR A 181 15.37 9.24 -18.29
N SER A 182 15.92 8.58 -17.25
CA SER A 182 16.81 9.23 -16.27
C SER A 182 18.22 8.68 -16.36
N LEU A 183 19.20 9.57 -16.19
CA LEU A 183 20.63 9.24 -16.07
C LEU A 183 20.99 8.72 -14.66
N ILE A 184 20.11 8.92 -13.68
CA ILE A 184 20.22 8.35 -12.33
C ILE A 184 19.68 6.92 -12.39
N GLY A 185 20.53 5.95 -12.07
CA GLY A 185 20.25 4.51 -12.17
C GLY A 185 19.03 4.03 -11.37
N THR A 186 18.57 2.82 -11.69
CA THR A 186 17.40 2.13 -11.11
C THR A 186 17.29 2.30 -9.60
N VAL A 187 16.18 2.88 -9.12
CA VAL A 187 15.90 3.02 -7.68
C VAL A 187 15.15 1.77 -7.21
N ILE A 188 15.86 0.87 -6.54
CA ILE A 188 15.26 -0.31 -5.94
C ILE A 188 14.62 0.13 -4.62
N GLU A 189 13.30 0.26 -4.59
CA GLU A 189 12.54 0.59 -3.38
C GLU A 189 11.84 -0.68 -2.87
N GLU A 190 12.55 -1.49 -2.08
CA GLU A 190 11.95 -2.69 -1.46
C GLU A 190 10.96 -2.28 -0.36
N CYS A 191 9.66 -2.56 -0.56
CA CYS A 191 8.59 -2.42 0.43
C CYS A 191 8.21 -3.78 1.03
#